data_AF-A0A7J8PBV7-F1
#
_entry.id   AF-A0A7J8PBV7-F1
#
_cell.length_a   1.000
_cell.length_b   1.000
_cell.length_c   1.000
_cell.angle_alpha   90.00
_cell.angle_beta   90.00
_cell.angle_gamma   90.00
#
_symmetry.space_group_name_H-M   'P 1'
#
loop_
_entity.id
_entity.type
_entity.pdbx_description
1 polymer ?
#
loop_
_entity_poly.entity_id
_entity_poly.type
_entity_poly.pdbx_seq_one_letter_code
_entity_poly.pdbx_strand_id
1 'polypeptide(L)'
;MECALSETRTKFFQAKERGSPIGSPLTSFLSPNIHGSPSSPNARTHNRSTPTQKPNRVVRSLFKEDGTTPSKSHGSSVASSSHSDAQLGSSIEKHMVTENALIVNEFLHGQRVFVDNFNAIDEDKNSINAKMREIMEKAFWDGIMESMRQDEPDFDRVIELVREVRDEICELAPQSWREEITDAIDLEILAQVLKSGNLDIHYLGRILEFALITLQKLSAPANDDEMKAANQRLLKELAEICEARENSENSPALAMIKGLRFVLEQIQVLKTEISKARIRLMEPLLKGPAALDYLMKAFTNCYGSPSEACSSLPMTMRWLSSVSNCKDEEWGEHQNSVSNLKANDSSSQELLTSITLKTGGSYNSKNSTQIPFVNPNSSNVTGREQPECKGDKVDVLVRLGLLKLVSGVSGLTPDALPETFMLNFSRLRGVQAEIQKIIVISTSILIFRQILSSEQASDMERTISNCTEQLSEFLNCVEDADIEGIVDTIIGTSRHGDKVTDDKNLQLRKSMMARMLAKSLQAEDPVFKKVSLAVYLAFRGVVFGGSGTHGRKLAETVLRRVGAASLTERVVKEAKVLVVAATVSIGVHGPWYATLIGTCDL
;
A
#
# COMPACT_ATOMS: atom_id res chain seq x y z
N MET A 1 -56.51 17.33 -4.01
CA MET A 1 -55.33 16.46 -4.26
C MET A 1 -55.53 15.64 -5.53
N GLU A 2 -56.66 14.95 -5.70
CA GLU A 2 -56.97 14.21 -6.94
C GLU A 2 -57.08 15.10 -8.20
N CYS A 3 -57.60 16.32 -8.10
CA CYS A 3 -57.63 17.25 -9.24
C CYS A 3 -56.23 17.64 -9.73
N ALA A 4 -55.27 17.84 -8.81
CA ALA A 4 -53.89 18.16 -9.16
C ALA A 4 -53.15 16.96 -9.78
N LEU A 5 -53.46 15.74 -9.31
CA LEU A 5 -52.91 14.51 -9.88
C LEU A 5 -53.50 14.19 -11.25
N SER A 6 -54.78 14.48 -11.47
CA SER A 6 -55.45 14.35 -12.76
C SER A 6 -54.89 15.33 -13.78
N GLU A 7 -54.64 16.58 -13.39
CA GLU A 7 -54.07 17.63 -14.24
C GLU A 7 -52.59 17.36 -14.61
N THR A 8 -51.84 16.77 -13.68
CA THR A 8 -50.44 16.37 -13.93
C THR A 8 -50.37 15.17 -14.88
N ARG A 9 -51.29 14.20 -14.77
CA ARG A 9 -51.39 13.06 -15.70
C ARG A 9 -51.83 13.49 -17.10
N THR A 10 -52.83 14.37 -17.22
CA THR A 10 -53.27 14.85 -18.54
C THR A 10 -52.18 15.65 -19.25
N LYS A 11 -51.42 16.49 -18.52
CA LYS A 11 -50.26 17.21 -19.07
C LYS A 11 -49.11 16.27 -19.47
N PHE A 12 -48.87 15.19 -18.72
CA PHE A 12 -47.87 14.17 -19.04
C PHE A 12 -48.23 13.39 -20.32
N PHE A 13 -49.48 13.00 -20.50
CA PHE A 13 -49.92 12.29 -21.71
C PHE A 13 -49.99 13.22 -22.94
N GLN A 14 -50.37 14.49 -22.78
CA GLN A 14 -50.30 15.49 -23.87
C GLN A 14 -48.86 15.80 -24.31
N ALA A 15 -47.88 15.75 -23.40
CA ALA A 15 -46.47 15.94 -23.72
C ALA A 15 -45.87 14.73 -24.47
N LYS A 16 -46.32 13.51 -24.15
CA LYS A 16 -45.92 12.28 -24.85
C LYS A 16 -46.44 12.20 -26.29
N GLU A 17 -47.60 12.81 -26.55
CA GLU A 17 -48.23 12.84 -27.87
C GLU A 17 -47.61 13.92 -28.80
N ARG A 18 -46.88 14.91 -28.26
CA ARG A 18 -46.26 16.01 -29.00
C ARG A 18 -44.73 15.93 -29.17
N GLY A 19 -44.14 14.76 -28.95
CA GLY A 19 -42.80 14.39 -29.45
C GLY A 19 -41.68 15.44 -29.31
N SER A 20 -41.44 15.98 -28.11
CA SER A 20 -40.24 16.82 -27.84
C SER A 20 -39.61 16.48 -26.48
N PRO A 21 -38.27 16.43 -26.38
CA PRO A 21 -37.57 16.05 -25.15
C PRO A 21 -37.35 17.29 -24.27
N ILE A 22 -37.82 17.25 -23.02
CA ILE A 22 -37.49 18.26 -22.01
C ILE A 22 -36.63 17.58 -20.94
N GLY A 23 -35.39 18.03 -20.84
CA GLY A 23 -34.43 17.64 -19.83
C GLY A 23 -34.76 18.23 -18.46
N SER A 24 -34.40 17.49 -17.41
CA SER A 24 -34.49 17.95 -16.02
C SER A 24 -33.15 18.54 -15.57
N PRO A 25 -33.16 19.62 -14.77
CA PRO A 25 -31.95 20.30 -14.30
C PRO A 25 -31.38 19.61 -13.05
N LEU A 26 -30.09 19.29 -13.10
CA LEU A 26 -29.29 18.96 -11.91
C LEU A 26 -28.63 20.25 -11.40
N THR A 27 -29.04 20.68 -10.20
CA THR A 27 -28.46 21.80 -9.46
C THR A 27 -27.05 21.49 -9.00
N SER A 28 -26.11 22.28 -9.48
CA SER A 28 -24.70 22.36 -9.08
C SER A 28 -24.54 23.26 -7.86
N PHE A 29 -24.03 22.73 -6.74
CA PHE A 29 -23.53 23.51 -5.61
C PHE A 29 -22.09 23.13 -5.31
N LEU A 30 -21.16 23.71 -6.04
CA LEU A 30 -19.78 23.95 -5.59
C LEU A 30 -19.23 25.16 -6.34
N SER A 31 -19.01 26.29 -5.66
CA SER A 31 -17.89 27.18 -5.95
C SER A 31 -17.58 28.17 -4.80
N PRO A 32 -16.30 28.59 -4.69
CA PRO A 32 -15.74 29.37 -3.58
C PRO A 32 -15.88 30.88 -3.83
N ASN A 33 -15.85 31.69 -2.76
CA ASN A 33 -15.80 33.16 -2.91
C ASN A 33 -14.51 33.76 -2.32
N ILE A 34 -13.80 34.46 -3.20
CA ILE A 34 -12.72 35.44 -2.95
C ILE A 34 -13.25 36.82 -3.44
N HIS A 35 -12.72 37.91 -2.85
CA HIS A 35 -12.94 39.35 -3.10
C HIS A 35 -14.06 39.99 -2.23
N GLY A 36 -13.91 41.17 -1.60
CA GLY A 36 -12.91 42.23 -1.68
C GLY A 36 -13.58 43.61 -1.92
N SER A 37 -13.55 44.49 -0.91
CA SER A 37 -13.76 45.98 -0.92
C SER A 37 -15.19 46.56 -0.98
N PRO A 38 -15.47 47.85 -0.60
CA PRO A 38 -14.60 48.94 -0.09
C PRO A 38 -15.08 49.68 1.21
N SER A 39 -14.26 50.65 1.65
CA SER A 39 -14.36 51.68 2.72
C SER A 39 -15.63 52.58 2.67
N SER A 40 -16.13 53.34 3.68
CA SER A 40 -15.55 54.18 4.76
C SER A 40 -16.68 54.65 5.75
N PRO A 41 -16.58 55.71 6.62
CA PRO A 41 -16.38 55.63 8.07
C PRO A 41 -17.51 56.25 8.95
N ASN A 42 -17.65 55.83 10.23
CA ASN A 42 -17.75 56.74 11.40
C ASN A 42 -18.10 56.06 12.75
N ALA A 43 -17.32 56.48 13.76
CA ALA A 43 -17.70 56.79 15.16
C ALA A 43 -18.03 55.68 16.21
N ARG A 44 -17.06 55.59 17.15
CA ARG A 44 -17.19 55.66 18.63
C ARG A 44 -17.56 54.40 19.46
N THR A 45 -16.52 53.93 20.16
CA THR A 45 -16.44 53.53 21.59
C THR A 45 -17.55 52.67 22.20
N HIS A 46 -17.21 51.44 22.61
CA HIS A 46 -17.18 51.03 24.02
C HIS A 46 -16.48 49.67 24.21
N ASN A 47 -15.59 49.62 25.20
CA ASN A 47 -14.92 48.42 25.70
C ASN A 47 -15.92 47.45 26.36
N ARG A 48 -15.85 46.16 26.05
CA ARG A 48 -15.99 45.08 27.05
C ARG A 48 -15.35 43.79 26.54
N SER A 49 -14.42 43.28 27.34
CA SER A 49 -13.65 42.06 27.24
C SER A 49 -14.48 40.79 27.47
N THR A 50 -14.24 39.74 26.66
CA THR A 50 -14.18 38.31 27.06
C THR A 50 -13.60 37.48 25.91
N PRO A 51 -12.43 36.84 26.06
CA PRO A 51 -11.96 35.82 25.11
C PRO A 51 -12.50 34.45 25.53
N THR A 52 -13.35 33.84 24.70
CA THR A 52 -13.75 32.43 24.81
C THR A 52 -12.56 31.56 24.40
N GLN A 53 -11.79 31.08 25.39
CA GLN A 53 -10.81 30.00 25.20
C GLN A 53 -11.54 28.71 24.80
N LYS A 54 -11.16 28.11 23.68
CA LYS A 54 -11.47 26.71 23.38
C LYS A 54 -10.65 25.82 24.32
N PRO A 55 -11.24 24.86 25.07
CA PRO A 55 -10.47 23.91 25.85
C PRO A 55 -9.82 22.87 24.93
N ASN A 56 -8.58 22.48 25.25
CA ASN A 56 -7.77 21.50 24.52
C ASN A 56 -8.39 20.09 24.60
N ARG A 57 -8.72 19.48 23.45
CA ARG A 57 -9.15 18.06 23.35
C ARG A 57 -7.92 17.13 23.43
N VAL A 58 -7.62 16.63 24.63
CA VAL A 58 -6.42 15.80 24.91
C VAL A 58 -6.60 14.33 24.47
N VAL A 59 -7.79 13.76 24.64
CA VAL A 59 -8.13 12.36 24.30
C VAL A 59 -8.06 12.13 22.79
N ARG A 60 -8.55 13.10 22.01
CA ARG A 60 -8.41 13.12 20.55
C ARG A 60 -6.96 12.97 20.05
N SER A 61 -5.96 13.37 20.84
CA SER A 61 -4.53 13.22 20.49
C SER A 61 -3.95 11.88 20.94
N LEU A 62 -4.45 11.29 22.02
CA LEU A 62 -3.99 10.02 22.58
C LEU A 62 -4.43 8.83 21.71
N PHE A 63 -5.64 8.94 21.14
CA PHE A 63 -6.22 7.93 20.25
C PHE A 63 -6.11 8.28 18.77
N LYS A 64 -5.41 9.37 18.42
CA LYS A 64 -5.10 9.67 17.01
C LYS A 64 -3.94 8.79 16.57
N GLU A 65 -4.15 8.06 15.50
CA GLU A 65 -3.05 7.59 14.68
C GLU A 65 -2.48 8.83 13.97
N ASP A 66 -1.17 9.08 14.06
CA ASP A 66 -0.52 10.18 13.34
C ASP A 66 -0.52 9.86 11.85
N GLY A 67 -1.66 10.17 11.24
CA GLY A 67 -1.99 10.00 9.84
C GLY A 67 -3.04 11.04 9.47
N THR A 68 -2.56 12.12 8.85
CA THR A 68 -3.32 13.09 8.06
C THR A 68 -4.46 13.89 8.72
N THR A 69 -4.18 15.15 9.08
CA THR A 69 -5.05 16.33 8.83
C THR A 69 -4.36 17.64 9.26
N PRO A 70 -4.63 18.78 8.59
CA PRO A 70 -3.72 19.91 8.49
C PRO A 70 -3.77 20.83 9.71
N SER A 71 -2.61 21.11 10.33
CA SER A 71 -2.50 22.24 11.26
C SER A 71 -2.36 23.53 10.46
N LYS A 72 -3.36 24.41 10.58
CA LYS A 72 -3.19 25.84 10.28
C LYS A 72 -2.38 26.44 11.41
N SER A 73 -1.08 26.62 11.23
CA SER A 73 -0.27 27.42 12.14
C SER A 73 -0.51 28.90 11.85
N HIS A 74 -1.25 29.56 12.75
CA HIS A 74 -1.19 31.01 12.87
C HIS A 74 0.12 31.40 13.55
N GLY A 75 0.84 32.30 12.91
CA GLY A 75 2.15 32.77 13.36
C GLY A 75 2.08 33.47 14.71
N SER A 76 3.11 33.21 15.52
CA SER A 76 3.53 34.10 16.59
C SER A 76 5.04 34.26 16.49
N SER A 77 5.43 35.42 15.97
CA SER A 77 6.79 35.95 15.93
C SER A 77 7.29 36.27 17.34
N VAL A 78 8.43 35.72 17.74
CA VAL A 78 9.37 36.39 18.65
C VAL A 78 10.77 36.21 18.08
N ALA A 79 11.40 37.34 17.75
CA ALA A 79 12.75 37.44 17.24
C ALA A 79 13.79 37.36 18.36
N SER A 80 14.96 36.79 18.09
CA SER A 80 16.28 37.32 18.48
C SER A 80 17.44 36.56 17.82
N SER A 81 18.27 37.31 17.09
CA SER A 81 19.73 37.17 16.83
C SER A 81 20.31 35.82 16.34
N SER A 82 21.21 35.72 15.36
CA SER A 82 21.94 36.66 14.50
C SER A 82 22.91 35.88 13.59
N HIS A 83 23.15 36.39 12.39
CA HIS A 83 24.31 36.16 11.48
C HIS A 83 24.43 34.89 10.61
N SER A 84 24.25 35.16 9.30
CA SER A 84 25.02 34.70 8.13
C SER A 84 25.16 33.20 7.83
N ASP A 85 24.37 32.72 6.87
CA ASP A 85 24.92 32.26 5.57
C ASP A 85 23.80 32.20 4.52
N ALA A 86 23.70 33.27 3.75
CA ALA A 86 22.77 33.44 2.65
C ALA A 86 23.39 32.89 1.36
N GLN A 87 23.44 31.57 1.18
CA GLN A 87 23.62 30.95 -0.16
C GLN A 87 23.46 29.42 -0.19
N LEU A 88 22.40 28.85 0.39
CA LEU A 88 22.08 27.43 0.14
C LEU A 88 20.60 27.08 0.38
N GLY A 89 19.68 27.97 -0.01
CA GLY A 89 18.26 27.85 0.33
C GLY A 89 17.27 27.73 -0.83
N SER A 90 17.70 27.78 -2.10
CA SER A 90 16.75 28.02 -3.21
C SER A 90 16.43 26.82 -4.11
N SER A 91 16.86 25.59 -3.78
CA SER A 91 16.60 24.42 -4.65
C SER A 91 15.79 23.28 -4.03
N ILE A 92 15.43 23.35 -2.74
CA ILE A 92 14.72 22.27 -2.03
C ILE A 92 13.24 22.60 -1.78
N GLU A 93 12.78 23.81 -2.10
CA GLU A 93 11.40 24.25 -1.84
C GLU A 93 10.42 24.00 -3.02
N LYS A 94 10.85 23.34 -4.12
CA LYS A 94 10.08 23.31 -5.38
C LYS A 94 9.27 22.03 -5.68
N HIS A 95 9.31 20.98 -4.86
CA HIS A 95 8.55 19.75 -5.17
C HIS A 95 7.88 19.15 -3.93
N MET A 96 6.90 19.85 -3.36
CA MET A 96 5.94 19.17 -2.47
C MET A 96 5.02 18.31 -3.33
N VAL A 97 5.39 17.04 -3.50
CA VAL A 97 4.44 15.99 -3.89
C VAL A 97 3.29 16.04 -2.89
N THR A 98 2.09 16.39 -3.34
CA THR A 98 0.93 16.40 -2.47
C THR A 98 0.56 14.97 -2.09
N GLU A 99 0.25 14.73 -0.82
CA GLU A 99 -0.21 13.41 -0.33
C GLU A 99 -1.38 12.85 -1.14
N ASN A 100 -2.29 13.71 -1.59
CA ASN A 100 -3.38 13.34 -2.49
C ASN A 100 -2.90 12.72 -3.81
N ALA A 101 -1.79 13.21 -4.37
CA ALA A 101 -1.20 12.64 -5.59
C ALA A 101 -0.59 11.26 -5.31
N LEU A 102 0.01 11.02 -4.13
CA LEU A 102 0.47 9.69 -3.74
C LEU A 102 -0.71 8.72 -3.63
N ILE A 103 -1.79 9.12 -2.95
CA ILE A 103 -3.00 8.28 -2.81
C ILE A 103 -3.55 7.92 -4.19
N VAL A 104 -3.78 8.90 -5.05
CA VAL A 104 -4.31 8.67 -6.41
C VAL A 104 -3.37 7.77 -7.23
N ASN A 105 -2.05 7.98 -7.11
CA ASN A 105 -1.05 7.13 -7.76
C ASN A 105 -1.13 5.67 -7.28
N GLU A 106 -1.28 5.41 -5.98
CA GLU A 106 -1.41 4.04 -5.46
C GLU A 106 -2.68 3.33 -5.97
N PHE A 107 -3.80 4.05 -6.06
CA PHE A 107 -5.05 3.48 -6.59
C PHE A 107 -4.92 3.06 -8.06
N LEU A 108 -4.26 3.87 -8.88
CA LEU A 108 -3.98 3.57 -10.30
C LEU A 108 -3.06 2.35 -10.47
N HIS A 109 -2.15 2.13 -9.52
CA HIS A 109 -1.25 0.97 -9.54
C HIS A 109 -1.89 -0.32 -8.98
N GLY A 110 -3.19 -0.28 -8.63
CA GLY A 110 -3.93 -1.46 -8.17
C GLY A 110 -3.54 -1.94 -6.77
N GLN A 111 -2.74 -1.15 -6.04
CA GLN A 111 -2.29 -1.48 -4.71
C GLN A 111 -3.42 -1.22 -3.71
N ARG A 112 -4.18 -2.27 -3.36
CA ARG A 112 -5.19 -2.21 -2.28
C ARG A 112 -4.58 -2.03 -0.90
N VAL A 113 -3.25 -2.10 -0.77
CA VAL A 113 -2.53 -1.96 0.50
C VAL A 113 -3.01 -0.71 1.24
N PHE A 114 -3.30 0.40 0.56
CA PHE A 114 -3.84 1.60 1.21
C PHE A 114 -5.16 1.41 1.98
N VAL A 115 -6.02 0.47 1.58
CA VAL A 115 -7.36 0.23 2.17
C VAL A 115 -7.33 -0.85 3.26
N ASP A 116 -6.39 -1.80 3.17
CA ASP A 116 -6.22 -2.86 4.15
C ASP A 116 -5.15 -2.52 5.21
N ASN A 117 -4.22 -1.57 4.94
CA ASN A 117 -3.29 -1.01 5.94
C ASN A 117 -3.96 -0.08 6.96
N PHE A 118 -5.19 0.39 6.73
CA PHE A 118 -5.94 1.09 7.80
C PHE A 118 -6.14 0.21 9.05
N ASN A 119 -6.05 -1.11 8.90
CA ASN A 119 -6.07 -2.06 10.02
C ASN A 119 -4.68 -2.68 10.29
N ALA A 120 -3.70 -2.43 9.41
CA ALA A 120 -2.43 -3.15 9.34
C ALA A 120 -1.24 -2.21 9.12
N ILE A 121 -1.25 -1.04 9.76
CA ILE A 121 -0.09 -0.74 10.59
C ILE A 121 -0.18 -1.73 11.74
N ASP A 122 0.22 -2.98 11.48
CA ASP A 122 0.85 -3.78 12.52
C ASP A 122 2.13 -2.99 12.80
N GLU A 123 1.97 -1.89 13.55
CA GLU A 123 3.01 -1.31 14.36
C GLU A 123 3.51 -2.54 15.04
N ASP A 124 4.68 -3.05 14.61
CA ASP A 124 5.33 -4.19 15.22
C ASP A 124 5.02 -4.06 16.70
N LYS A 125 4.26 -5.00 17.28
CA LYS A 125 3.70 -4.80 18.64
C LYS A 125 4.83 -4.59 19.66
N ASN A 126 6.07 -4.87 19.23
CA ASN A 126 7.31 -4.60 19.93
C ASN A 126 7.99 -3.26 19.64
N SER A 127 7.53 -2.50 18.64
CA SER A 127 8.02 -1.18 18.28
C SER A 127 7.92 -0.23 19.48
N ILE A 128 8.94 0.60 19.61
CA ILE A 128 9.04 1.57 20.70
C ILE A 128 7.83 2.51 20.70
N ASN A 129 7.29 2.84 19.53
CA ASN A 129 6.12 3.70 19.37
C ASN A 129 4.84 3.06 19.91
N ALA A 130 4.58 1.78 19.59
CA ALA A 130 3.42 1.06 20.12
C ALA A 130 3.46 0.96 21.64
N LYS A 131 4.63 0.61 22.20
CA LYS A 131 4.85 0.53 23.65
C LYS A 131 4.71 1.91 24.32
N MET A 132 5.23 2.96 23.70
CA MET A 132 5.11 4.33 24.22
C MET A 132 3.65 4.79 24.22
N ARG A 133 2.89 4.47 23.17
CA ARG A 133 1.44 4.74 23.07
C ARG A 133 0.67 4.02 24.18
N GLU A 134 0.92 2.72 24.38
CA GLU A 134 0.29 1.92 25.44
C GLU A 134 0.58 2.50 26.84
N ILE A 135 1.84 2.86 27.11
CA ILE A 135 2.24 3.48 28.39
C ILE A 135 1.53 4.82 28.58
N MET A 136 1.42 5.64 27.53
CA MET A 136 0.77 6.95 27.59
C MET A 136 -0.74 6.84 27.79
N GLU A 137 -1.40 5.89 27.11
CA GLU A 137 -2.81 5.61 27.29
C GLU A 137 -3.11 5.09 28.70
N LYS A 138 -2.27 4.18 29.20
CA LYS A 138 -2.40 3.66 30.55
C LYS A 138 -2.24 4.78 31.59
N ALA A 139 -1.19 5.60 31.47
CA ALA A 139 -0.97 6.74 32.37
C ALA A 139 -2.12 7.74 32.35
N PHE A 140 -2.75 7.95 31.18
CA PHE A 140 -3.92 8.80 31.04
C PHE A 140 -5.12 8.26 31.83
N TRP A 141 -5.48 6.98 31.64
CA TRP A 141 -6.62 6.38 32.34
C TRP A 141 -6.36 6.21 33.84
N ASP A 142 -5.13 5.87 34.23
CA ASP A 142 -4.71 5.81 35.63
C ASP A 142 -4.84 7.20 36.28
N GLY A 143 -4.51 8.28 35.56
CA GLY A 143 -4.70 9.66 36.03
C GLY A 143 -6.16 10.05 36.27
N ILE A 144 -7.08 9.61 35.40
CA ILE A 144 -8.53 9.83 35.58
C ILE A 144 -9.07 8.98 36.72
N MET A 145 -8.56 7.76 36.87
CA MET A 145 -8.93 6.90 37.99
C MET A 145 -8.49 7.52 39.31
N GLU A 146 -7.27 8.04 39.39
CA GLU A 146 -6.75 8.68 40.60
C GLU A 146 -7.46 10.00 40.93
N SER A 147 -7.88 10.80 39.94
CA SER A 147 -8.64 12.04 40.20
C SER A 147 -10.02 11.78 40.81
N MET A 148 -10.62 10.62 40.52
CA MET A 148 -11.87 10.20 41.15
C MET A 148 -11.68 9.53 42.52
N ARG A 149 -10.45 9.21 42.92
CA ARG A 149 -10.11 8.59 44.22
C ARG A 149 -9.80 9.61 45.32
N GLN A 150 -9.77 10.89 45.00
CA GLN A 150 -9.49 11.96 45.98
C GLN A 150 -10.71 12.20 46.89
N ASP A 151 -10.47 12.68 48.12
CA ASP A 151 -11.52 13.01 49.11
C ASP A 151 -12.55 14.01 48.56
N GLU A 152 -12.12 14.88 47.62
CA GLU A 152 -12.99 15.66 46.73
C GLU A 152 -12.78 15.17 45.28
N PRO A 153 -13.67 14.31 44.75
CA PRO A 153 -13.50 13.76 43.41
C PRO A 153 -13.61 14.83 42.32
N ASP A 154 -12.62 14.92 41.44
CA ASP A 154 -12.68 15.79 40.25
C ASP A 154 -13.32 15.03 39.08
N PHE A 155 -14.58 15.36 38.81
CA PHE A 155 -15.36 14.81 37.71
C PHE A 155 -15.27 15.62 36.41
N ASP A 156 -14.57 16.75 36.38
CA ASP A 156 -14.50 17.59 35.17
C ASP A 156 -13.91 16.81 34.00
N ARG A 157 -12.93 15.94 34.27
CA ARG A 157 -12.32 15.10 33.24
C ARG A 157 -13.24 14.03 32.67
N VAL A 158 -14.15 13.49 33.50
CA VAL A 158 -15.19 12.55 33.05
C VAL A 158 -16.24 13.27 32.21
N ILE A 159 -16.64 14.48 32.61
CA ILE A 159 -17.58 15.32 31.85
C ILE A 159 -16.98 15.67 30.48
N GLU A 160 -15.67 15.94 30.41
CA GLU A 160 -14.96 16.12 29.14
C GLU A 160 -14.98 14.86 28.26
N LEU A 161 -14.79 13.66 28.84
CA LEU A 161 -14.88 12.40 28.10
C LEU A 161 -16.28 12.15 27.54
N VAL A 162 -17.33 12.35 28.34
CA VAL A 162 -18.71 12.19 27.89
C VAL A 162 -19.07 13.22 26.82
N ARG A 163 -18.56 14.47 26.96
CA ARG A 163 -18.66 15.48 25.92
C ARG A 163 -17.98 15.03 24.62
N GLU A 164 -16.81 14.42 24.71
CA GLU A 164 -16.10 13.89 23.54
C GLU A 164 -16.88 12.75 22.87
N VAL A 165 -17.40 11.80 23.65
CA VAL A 165 -18.28 10.73 23.15
C VAL A 165 -19.47 11.33 22.39
N ARG A 166 -20.19 12.28 22.99
CA ARG A 166 -21.34 12.94 22.37
C ARG A 166 -20.95 13.66 21.08
N ASP A 167 -19.91 14.50 21.14
CA ASP A 167 -19.48 15.31 20.01
C ASP A 167 -19.00 14.44 18.84
N GLU A 168 -18.27 13.35 19.12
CA GLU A 168 -17.78 12.43 18.09
C GLU A 168 -18.91 11.60 17.48
N ILE A 169 -19.89 11.12 18.28
CA ILE A 169 -21.09 10.47 17.73
C ILE A 169 -21.88 11.45 16.83
N CYS A 170 -22.03 12.72 17.25
CA CYS A 170 -22.69 13.76 16.44
C CYS A 170 -21.98 14.08 15.11
N GLU A 171 -20.64 13.96 15.06
CA GLU A 171 -19.88 14.13 13.82
C GLU A 171 -20.02 12.94 12.87
N LEU A 172 -20.27 11.74 13.39
CA LEU A 172 -20.49 10.53 12.59
C LEU A 172 -21.95 10.36 12.17
N ALA A 173 -22.89 10.85 12.98
CA ALA A 173 -24.33 10.68 12.76
C ALA A 173 -24.90 11.66 11.71
N PRO A 174 -26.01 11.29 11.04
CA PRO A 174 -26.78 12.21 10.22
C PRO A 174 -27.27 13.43 11.02
N GLN A 175 -27.42 14.57 10.34
CA GLN A 175 -27.83 15.82 10.99
C GLN A 175 -29.15 15.71 11.75
N SER A 176 -30.06 14.85 11.29
CA SER A 176 -31.37 14.59 11.91
C SER A 176 -31.31 13.95 13.30
N TRP A 177 -30.19 13.32 13.67
CA TRP A 177 -30.05 12.62 14.97
C TRP A 177 -29.35 13.49 16.02
N ARG A 178 -28.80 14.64 15.65
CA ARG A 178 -27.98 15.47 16.54
C ARG A 178 -28.74 15.98 17.76
N GLU A 179 -30.01 16.35 17.60
CA GLU A 179 -30.88 16.77 18.72
C GLU A 179 -31.14 15.60 19.66
N GLU A 180 -31.56 14.43 19.14
CA GLU A 180 -31.78 13.21 19.93
C GLU A 180 -30.54 12.79 20.73
N ILE A 181 -29.35 12.84 20.12
CA ILE A 181 -28.08 12.52 20.78
C ILE A 181 -27.75 13.54 21.89
N THR A 182 -28.01 14.82 21.65
CA THR A 182 -27.72 15.89 22.62
C THR A 182 -28.66 15.81 23.82
N ASP A 183 -29.93 15.50 23.59
CA ASP A 183 -30.94 15.35 24.64
C ASP A 183 -30.70 14.09 25.48
N ALA A 184 -30.24 13.00 24.85
CA ALA A 184 -29.93 11.75 25.55
C ALA A 184 -28.61 11.82 26.34
N ILE A 185 -27.62 12.58 25.86
CA ILE A 185 -26.32 12.80 26.51
C ILE A 185 -26.23 14.27 26.98
N ASP A 186 -27.08 14.61 27.94
CA ASP A 186 -27.16 15.94 28.52
C ASP A 186 -26.03 16.17 29.54
N LEU A 187 -25.12 17.09 29.21
CA LEU A 187 -23.97 17.42 30.04
C LEU A 187 -24.33 18.27 31.26
N GLU A 188 -25.43 19.03 31.23
CA GLU A 188 -25.89 19.84 32.36
C GLU A 188 -26.46 18.92 33.44
N ILE A 189 -27.29 17.96 33.03
CA ILE A 189 -27.82 16.93 33.93
C ILE A 189 -26.67 16.07 34.48
N LEU A 190 -25.73 15.63 33.63
CA LEU A 190 -24.57 14.87 34.08
C LEU A 190 -23.73 15.65 35.11
N ALA A 191 -23.45 16.93 34.86
CA ALA A 191 -22.70 17.76 35.80
C ALA A 191 -23.44 17.94 37.12
N GLN A 192 -24.76 18.05 37.10
CA GLN A 192 -25.58 18.14 38.30
C GLN A 192 -25.58 16.84 39.11
N VAL A 193 -25.69 15.69 38.43
CA VAL A 193 -25.63 14.35 39.05
C VAL A 193 -24.29 14.14 39.74
N LEU A 194 -23.17 14.45 39.06
CA LEU A 194 -21.82 14.26 39.60
C LEU A 194 -21.50 15.22 40.76
N LYS A 195 -21.96 16.47 40.69
CA LYS A 195 -21.79 17.47 41.78
C LYS A 195 -22.62 17.17 43.03
N SER A 196 -23.64 16.31 42.93
CA SER A 196 -24.47 15.94 44.07
C SER A 196 -23.80 14.95 45.04
N GLY A 197 -22.59 14.47 44.71
CA GLY A 197 -21.82 13.52 45.51
C GLY A 197 -22.33 12.07 45.45
N ASN A 198 -23.45 11.82 44.77
CA ASN A 198 -23.97 10.49 44.50
C ASN A 198 -23.68 10.11 43.05
N LEU A 199 -22.79 9.13 42.84
CA LEU A 199 -22.57 8.55 41.53
C LEU A 199 -23.82 7.74 41.13
N ASP A 200 -24.75 8.34 40.38
CA ASP A 200 -25.91 7.62 39.85
C ASP A 200 -25.49 6.69 38.70
N ILE A 201 -25.16 5.45 39.09
CA ILE A 201 -24.75 4.37 38.19
C ILE A 201 -25.84 4.09 37.14
N HIS A 202 -27.11 4.25 37.49
CA HIS A 202 -28.21 3.98 36.57
C HIS A 202 -28.30 5.04 35.48
N TYR A 203 -28.14 6.32 35.83
CA TYR A 203 -28.14 7.40 34.83
C TYR A 203 -26.96 7.28 33.85
N LEU A 204 -25.75 7.02 34.37
CA LEU A 204 -24.59 6.79 33.53
C LEU A 204 -24.74 5.54 32.65
N GLY A 205 -25.27 4.44 33.20
CA GLY A 205 -25.57 3.23 32.46
C GLY A 205 -26.48 3.48 31.27
N ARG A 206 -27.49 4.36 31.43
CA ARG A 206 -28.38 4.78 30.33
C ARG A 206 -27.66 5.58 29.26
N ILE A 207 -26.75 6.49 29.64
CA ILE A 207 -25.92 7.24 28.68
C ILE A 207 -25.05 6.27 27.87
N LEU A 208 -24.42 5.31 28.55
CA LEU A 208 -23.55 4.32 27.94
C LEU A 208 -24.34 3.42 26.98
N GLU A 209 -25.49 2.90 27.43
CA GLU A 209 -26.38 2.07 26.62
C GLU A 209 -26.88 2.81 25.39
N PHE A 210 -27.29 4.08 25.54
CA PHE A 210 -27.69 4.91 24.41
C PHE A 210 -26.55 5.12 23.40
N ALA A 211 -25.34 5.42 23.87
CA ALA A 211 -24.17 5.57 23.01
C ALA A 211 -23.86 4.28 22.24
N LEU A 212 -23.88 3.14 22.90
CA LEU A 212 -23.61 1.83 22.29
C LEU A 212 -24.67 1.43 21.25
N ILE A 213 -25.95 1.66 21.54
CA ILE A 213 -27.04 1.41 20.59
C ILE A 213 -26.92 2.36 19.38
N THR A 214 -26.56 3.62 19.60
CA THR A 214 -26.39 4.59 18.53
C THR A 214 -25.21 4.22 17.63
N LEU A 215 -24.08 3.81 18.22
CA LEU A 215 -22.93 3.32 17.47
C LEU A 215 -23.28 2.07 16.66
N GLN A 216 -24.02 1.13 17.25
CA GLN A 216 -24.53 -0.05 16.56
C GLN A 216 -25.38 0.31 15.32
N LYS A 217 -26.25 1.32 15.43
CA LYS A 217 -27.06 1.80 14.29
C LYS A 217 -26.23 2.47 13.18
N LEU A 218 -25.06 3.03 13.51
CA LEU A 218 -24.18 3.70 12.55
C LEU A 218 -23.20 2.72 11.87
N SER A 219 -22.96 1.56 12.47
CA SER A 219 -22.08 0.51 11.96
C SER A 219 -22.64 -0.21 10.73
N ALA A 220 -21.78 -0.93 10.02
CA ALA A 220 -22.19 -1.75 8.89
C ALA A 220 -23.08 -2.92 9.35
N PRO A 221 -24.15 -3.29 8.60
CA PRO A 221 -25.02 -4.41 8.96
C PRO A 221 -24.30 -5.76 9.11
N ALA A 222 -23.12 -5.92 8.49
CA ALA A 222 -22.31 -7.12 8.60
C ALA A 222 -21.67 -7.31 9.99
N ASN A 223 -21.50 -6.22 10.75
CA ASN A 223 -20.84 -6.23 12.06
C ASN A 223 -21.86 -6.11 13.22
N ASP A 224 -23.15 -6.04 12.91
CA ASP A 224 -24.22 -5.79 13.87
C ASP A 224 -24.29 -6.88 14.95
N ASP A 225 -24.23 -8.15 14.56
CA ASP A 225 -24.28 -9.29 15.49
C ASP A 225 -23.08 -9.34 16.44
N GLU A 226 -21.87 -9.09 15.91
CA GLU A 226 -20.63 -9.07 16.70
C GLU A 226 -20.61 -7.89 17.68
N MET A 227 -20.97 -6.69 17.20
CA MET A 227 -21.04 -5.49 18.03
C MET A 227 -22.10 -5.62 19.12
N LYS A 228 -23.26 -6.22 18.81
CA LYS A 228 -24.31 -6.50 19.80
C LYS A 228 -23.82 -7.46 20.88
N ALA A 229 -23.13 -8.53 20.50
CA ALA A 229 -22.55 -9.47 21.45
C ALA A 229 -21.48 -8.82 22.34
N ALA A 230 -20.62 -7.97 21.77
CA ALA A 230 -19.61 -7.21 22.50
C ALA A 230 -20.24 -6.21 23.50
N ASN A 231 -21.26 -5.47 23.06
CA ASN A 231 -22.00 -4.52 23.90
C ASN A 231 -22.68 -5.24 25.08
N GLN A 232 -23.34 -6.37 24.82
CA GLN A 232 -23.96 -7.18 25.88
C GLN A 232 -22.95 -7.73 26.88
N ARG A 233 -21.78 -8.18 26.39
CA ARG A 233 -20.69 -8.67 27.23
C ARG A 233 -20.15 -7.55 28.13
N LEU A 234 -19.93 -6.36 27.59
CA LEU A 234 -19.49 -5.19 28.36
C LEU A 234 -20.53 -4.83 29.43
N LEU A 235 -21.80 -4.70 29.08
CA LEU A 235 -22.84 -4.34 30.04
C LEU A 235 -22.93 -5.37 31.19
N LYS A 236 -22.77 -6.66 30.89
CA LYS A 236 -22.70 -7.72 31.90
C LYS A 236 -21.48 -7.57 32.81
N GLU A 237 -20.31 -7.32 32.24
CA GLU A 237 -19.07 -7.12 32.99
C GLU A 237 -19.12 -5.86 33.88
N LEU A 238 -19.73 -4.78 33.39
CA LEU A 238 -19.96 -3.56 34.17
C LEU A 238 -20.93 -3.81 35.34
N ALA A 239 -22.00 -4.58 35.12
CA ALA A 239 -22.91 -4.98 36.18
C ALA A 239 -22.21 -5.84 37.24
N GLU A 240 -21.37 -6.80 36.83
CA GLU A 240 -20.57 -7.64 37.73
C GLU A 240 -19.57 -6.80 38.57
N ILE A 241 -18.93 -5.79 37.96
CA ILE A 241 -18.04 -4.86 38.68
C ILE A 241 -18.84 -4.09 39.75
N CYS A 242 -20.04 -3.61 39.42
CA CYS A 242 -20.91 -2.89 40.35
C CYS A 242 -21.50 -3.79 41.47
N GLU A 243 -21.70 -5.08 41.22
CA GLU A 243 -22.26 -6.05 42.18
C GLU A 243 -21.20 -6.72 43.09
N ALA A 244 -19.91 -6.62 42.76
CA ALA A 244 -18.82 -7.21 43.55
C ALA A 244 -18.72 -6.60 44.96
N ARG A 245 -19.47 -7.21 45.90
CA ARG A 245 -19.85 -6.68 47.21
C ARG A 245 -18.73 -6.55 48.25
N GLU A 246 -17.47 -6.87 47.97
CA GLU A 246 -16.50 -7.06 49.07
C GLU A 246 -15.16 -6.34 49.02
N ASN A 247 -14.74 -5.57 48.01
CA ASN A 247 -13.56 -4.70 48.18
C ASN A 247 -13.53 -3.47 47.25
N SER A 248 -13.37 -2.31 47.89
CA SER A 248 -13.10 -0.96 47.37
C SER A 248 -14.31 -0.06 47.09
N GLU A 249 -14.28 1.13 47.68
CA GLU A 249 -15.11 2.31 47.40
C GLU A 249 -15.02 2.80 45.93
N ASN A 250 -14.38 2.03 45.05
CA ASN A 250 -13.92 2.41 43.71
C ASN A 250 -14.59 1.62 42.57
N SER A 251 -15.46 0.65 42.88
CA SER A 251 -16.13 -0.20 41.86
C SER A 251 -16.97 0.60 40.84
N PRO A 252 -17.79 1.60 41.24
CA PRO A 252 -18.60 2.38 40.31
C PRO A 252 -17.79 3.29 39.38
N ALA A 253 -16.72 3.90 39.90
CA ALA A 253 -15.79 4.74 39.12
C ALA A 253 -14.99 3.90 38.11
N LEU A 254 -14.57 2.69 38.51
CA LEU A 254 -13.91 1.73 37.63
C LEU A 254 -14.84 1.28 36.49
N ALA A 255 -16.10 0.97 36.78
CA ALA A 255 -17.10 0.62 35.77
C ALA A 255 -17.33 1.78 34.78
N MET A 256 -17.43 3.02 35.28
CA MET A 256 -17.57 4.21 34.45
C MET A 256 -16.40 4.41 33.48
N ILE A 257 -15.16 4.37 33.97
CA ILE A 257 -13.96 4.50 33.11
C ILE A 257 -13.94 3.41 32.05
N LYS A 258 -14.21 2.16 32.45
CA LYS A 258 -14.19 1.03 31.54
C LYS A 258 -15.25 1.13 30.44
N GLY A 259 -16.46 1.58 30.80
CA GLY A 259 -17.52 1.84 29.84
C GLY A 259 -17.15 2.95 28.85
N LEU A 260 -16.68 4.09 29.34
CA LEU A 260 -16.28 5.22 28.48
C LEU A 260 -15.11 4.88 27.56
N ARG A 261 -14.10 4.16 28.08
CA ARG A 261 -12.99 3.65 27.28
C ARG A 261 -13.50 2.79 26.13
N PHE A 262 -14.37 1.82 26.42
CA PHE A 262 -14.92 0.94 25.40
C PHE A 262 -15.72 1.72 24.34
N VAL A 263 -16.56 2.68 24.72
CA VAL A 263 -17.31 3.50 23.76
C VAL A 263 -16.38 4.31 22.86
N LEU A 264 -15.31 4.88 23.40
CA LEU A 264 -14.32 5.61 22.62
C LEU A 264 -13.57 4.68 21.65
N GLU A 265 -13.21 3.47 22.07
CA GLU A 265 -12.64 2.43 21.21
C GLU A 265 -13.60 2.07 20.06
N GLN A 266 -14.89 1.84 20.35
CA GLN A 266 -15.91 1.57 19.33
C GLN A 266 -16.08 2.74 18.34
N ILE A 267 -16.00 4.00 18.81
CA ILE A 267 -16.01 5.18 17.94
C ILE A 267 -14.82 5.16 16.96
N GLN A 268 -13.62 4.75 17.40
CA GLN A 268 -12.45 4.67 16.51
C GLN A 268 -12.61 3.56 15.47
N VAL A 269 -13.08 2.38 15.88
CA VAL A 269 -13.39 1.28 14.95
C VAL A 269 -14.38 1.75 13.89
N LEU A 270 -15.47 2.41 14.31
CA LEU A 270 -16.49 2.94 13.41
C LEU A 270 -15.92 4.01 12.45
N LYS A 271 -15.04 4.90 12.91
CA LYS A 271 -14.36 5.87 12.05
C LYS A 271 -13.54 5.20 10.96
N THR A 272 -12.82 4.13 11.30
CA THR A 272 -12.03 3.34 10.36
C THR A 272 -12.94 2.59 9.38
N GLU A 273 -14.08 2.06 9.82
CA GLU A 273 -15.06 1.45 8.93
C GLU A 273 -15.65 2.47 7.94
N ILE A 274 -16.04 3.65 8.43
CA ILE A 274 -16.59 4.73 7.59
C ILE A 274 -15.54 5.23 6.61
N SER A 275 -14.29 5.41 7.03
CA SER A 275 -13.21 5.82 6.13
C SER A 275 -12.99 4.78 5.04
N LYS A 276 -12.93 3.48 5.40
CA LYS A 276 -12.83 2.36 4.46
C LYS A 276 -13.99 2.34 3.47
N ALA A 277 -15.22 2.56 3.94
CA ALA A 277 -16.42 2.63 3.10
C ALA A 277 -16.37 3.83 2.14
N ARG A 278 -15.99 5.02 2.61
CA ARG A 278 -15.84 6.23 1.79
C ARG A 278 -14.77 6.04 0.71
N ILE A 279 -13.63 5.45 1.06
CA ILE A 279 -12.56 5.16 0.11
C ILE A 279 -13.04 4.17 -0.96
N ARG A 280 -13.75 3.11 -0.57
CA ARG A 280 -14.36 2.16 -1.52
C ARG A 280 -15.38 2.82 -2.44
N LEU A 281 -16.15 3.79 -1.96
CA LEU A 281 -17.08 4.57 -2.79
C LEU A 281 -16.34 5.45 -3.81
N MET A 282 -15.17 5.97 -3.45
CA MET A 282 -14.31 6.76 -4.34
C MET A 282 -13.45 5.92 -5.28
N GLU A 283 -13.27 4.62 -5.01
CA GLU A 283 -12.40 3.71 -5.78
C GLU A 283 -12.61 3.77 -7.31
N PRO A 284 -13.86 3.82 -7.85
CA PRO A 284 -14.06 3.94 -9.30
C PRO A 284 -13.54 5.25 -9.89
N LEU A 285 -13.61 6.35 -9.13
CA LEU A 285 -13.07 7.66 -9.54
C LEU A 285 -11.54 7.66 -9.45
N LEU A 286 -10.98 7.04 -8.41
CA LEU A 286 -9.55 6.94 -8.17
C LEU A 286 -8.83 5.97 -9.12
N LYS A 287 -9.57 5.05 -9.77
CA LYS A 287 -9.06 4.15 -10.82
C LYS A 287 -9.44 4.57 -12.24
N GLY A 288 -10.28 5.60 -12.37
CA GLY A 288 -10.83 6.07 -13.64
C GLY A 288 -9.95 7.10 -14.35
N PRO A 289 -10.41 7.62 -15.50
CA PRO A 289 -9.69 8.67 -16.24
C PRO A 289 -9.51 9.97 -15.44
N ALA A 290 -10.44 10.27 -14.52
CA ALA A 290 -10.34 11.43 -13.64
C ALA A 290 -9.08 11.40 -12.74
N ALA A 291 -8.63 10.22 -12.34
CA ALA A 291 -7.40 10.05 -11.57
C ALA A 291 -6.15 10.39 -12.40
N LEU A 292 -6.12 9.97 -13.66
CA LEU A 292 -5.05 10.31 -14.60
C LEU A 292 -5.01 11.82 -14.85
N ASP A 293 -6.17 12.45 -15.07
CA ASP A 293 -6.28 13.90 -15.25
C ASP A 293 -5.80 14.67 -14.02
N TYR A 294 -6.10 14.18 -12.83
CA TYR A 294 -5.63 14.77 -11.58
C TYR A 294 -4.10 14.71 -11.47
N LEU A 295 -3.50 13.54 -11.72
CA LEU A 295 -2.04 13.39 -11.69
C LEU A 295 -1.36 14.21 -12.78
N MET A 296 -1.95 14.29 -13.98
CA MET A 296 -1.44 15.10 -15.08
C MET A 296 -1.42 16.59 -14.70
N LYS A 297 -2.49 17.09 -14.08
CA LYS A 297 -2.55 18.47 -13.56
C LYS A 297 -1.54 18.71 -12.45
N ALA A 298 -1.43 17.78 -11.49
CA ALA A 298 -0.45 17.87 -10.41
C ALA A 298 0.99 17.91 -10.95
N PHE A 299 1.29 17.08 -11.95
CA PHE A 299 2.59 17.06 -12.62
C PHE A 299 2.86 18.36 -13.40
N THR A 300 1.87 18.86 -14.13
CA THR A 300 1.95 20.15 -14.85
C THR A 300 2.25 21.31 -13.90
N ASN A 301 1.63 21.34 -12.72
CA ASN A 301 1.88 22.36 -11.71
C ASN A 301 3.32 22.32 -11.17
N CYS A 302 3.94 21.14 -11.13
CA CYS A 302 5.29 20.95 -10.62
C CYS A 302 6.37 21.20 -11.69
N TYR A 303 6.17 20.68 -12.91
CA TYR A 303 7.19 20.60 -13.95
C TYR A 303 6.88 21.42 -15.21
N GLY A 304 5.75 22.14 -15.23
CA GLY A 304 5.35 22.97 -16.36
C GLY A 304 4.70 22.18 -17.50
N SER A 305 4.51 22.88 -18.61
CA SER A 305 3.84 22.36 -19.81
C SER A 305 4.72 21.36 -20.59
N PRO A 306 4.14 20.49 -21.43
CA PRO A 306 4.93 19.56 -22.25
C PRO A 306 6.00 20.24 -23.13
N SER A 307 5.77 21.47 -23.59
CA SER A 307 6.74 22.26 -24.36
C SER A 307 8.01 22.62 -23.60
N GLU A 308 7.97 22.65 -22.26
CA GLU A 308 9.12 22.98 -21.41
C GLU A 308 9.92 21.74 -20.99
N ALA A 309 9.47 20.53 -21.40
CA ALA A 309 9.95 19.24 -20.93
C ALA A 309 11.47 19.08 -20.98
N CYS A 310 12.14 19.57 -22.03
CA CYS A 310 13.60 19.39 -22.16
C CYS A 310 14.40 20.22 -21.14
N SER A 311 13.81 21.31 -20.63
CA SER A 311 14.40 22.10 -19.55
C SER A 311 13.97 21.64 -18.17
N SER A 312 12.73 21.14 -18.03
CA SER A 312 12.15 20.77 -16.74
C SER A 312 12.34 19.30 -16.35
N LEU A 313 12.65 18.40 -17.29
CA LEU A 313 12.79 16.96 -17.08
C LEU A 313 14.15 16.40 -17.55
N PRO A 314 15.28 16.95 -17.08
CA PRO A 314 16.61 16.52 -17.52
C PRO A 314 16.92 15.04 -17.20
N MET A 315 16.45 14.49 -16.08
CA MET A 315 16.71 13.09 -15.72
C MET A 315 15.91 12.14 -16.59
N THR A 316 14.65 12.48 -16.86
CA THR A 316 13.77 11.74 -17.77
C THR A 316 14.33 11.74 -19.20
N MET A 317 14.84 12.88 -19.68
CA MET A 317 15.51 12.96 -20.97
C MET A 317 16.74 12.04 -21.03
N ARG A 318 17.65 12.15 -20.05
CA ARG A 318 18.85 11.31 -19.97
C ARG A 318 18.50 9.81 -19.92
N TRP A 319 17.49 9.46 -19.14
CA TRP A 319 17.00 8.09 -19.02
C TRP A 319 16.48 7.56 -20.35
N LEU A 320 15.65 8.32 -21.08
CA LEU A 320 15.16 7.89 -22.39
C LEU A 320 16.29 7.80 -23.43
N SER A 321 17.25 8.74 -23.45
CA SER A 321 18.42 8.69 -24.33
C SER A 321 19.24 7.42 -24.12
N SER A 322 19.41 6.98 -22.85
CA SER A 322 20.19 5.79 -22.53
C SER A 322 19.65 4.51 -23.19
N VAL A 323 18.36 4.51 -23.57
CA VAL A 323 17.68 3.38 -24.17
C VAL A 323 17.39 3.59 -25.66
N SER A 324 17.41 4.84 -26.16
CA SER A 324 17.08 5.18 -27.55
C SER A 324 17.87 4.37 -28.58
N ASN A 325 19.16 4.13 -28.31
CA ASN A 325 20.09 3.44 -29.21
C ASN A 325 19.87 1.92 -29.32
N CYS A 326 19.30 1.28 -28.28
CA CYS A 326 19.12 -0.18 -28.25
C CYS A 326 17.65 -0.62 -28.39
N LYS A 327 16.71 0.32 -28.46
CA LYS A 327 15.26 0.01 -28.47
C LYS A 327 14.87 -0.89 -29.65
N ASP A 328 15.39 -0.60 -30.85
CA ASP A 328 14.98 -1.28 -32.08
C ASP A 328 15.54 -2.70 -32.13
N GLU A 329 16.76 -2.89 -31.61
CA GLU A 329 17.39 -4.20 -31.43
C GLU A 329 16.62 -5.05 -30.41
N GLU A 330 16.42 -4.53 -29.19
CA GLU A 330 15.75 -5.26 -28.09
C GLU A 330 14.29 -5.60 -28.43
N TRP A 331 13.59 -4.70 -29.12
CA TRP A 331 12.25 -4.93 -29.62
C TRP A 331 12.22 -5.97 -30.74
N GLY A 332 13.15 -5.89 -31.70
CA GLY A 332 13.30 -6.88 -32.76
C GLY A 332 13.61 -8.28 -32.24
N GLU A 333 14.49 -8.40 -31.24
CA GLU A 333 14.78 -9.68 -30.57
C GLU A 333 13.55 -10.24 -29.84
N HIS A 334 12.76 -9.38 -29.20
CA HIS A 334 11.49 -9.79 -28.59
C HIS A 334 10.52 -10.33 -29.65
N GLN A 335 10.34 -9.63 -30.77
CA GLN A 335 9.49 -10.08 -31.87
C GLN A 335 9.95 -11.41 -32.47
N ASN A 336 11.27 -11.61 -32.62
CA ASN A 336 11.84 -12.88 -33.06
C ASN A 336 11.53 -14.00 -32.05
N SER A 337 11.70 -13.73 -30.75
CA SER A 337 11.38 -14.69 -29.67
C SER A 337 9.90 -15.10 -29.68
N VAL A 338 8.99 -14.13 -29.88
CA VAL A 338 7.55 -14.38 -30.04
C VAL A 338 7.25 -15.24 -31.27
N SER A 339 7.91 -14.95 -32.39
CA SER A 339 7.73 -15.69 -33.64
C SER A 339 8.20 -17.16 -33.53
N ASN A 340 9.35 -17.38 -32.89
CA ASN A 340 9.88 -18.72 -32.63
C ASN A 340 8.98 -19.51 -31.67
N LEU A 341 8.40 -18.84 -30.66
CA LEU A 341 7.45 -19.48 -29.75
C LEU A 341 6.19 -19.95 -30.50
N LYS A 342 5.63 -19.10 -31.37
CA LYS A 342 4.46 -19.45 -32.20
C LYS A 342 4.75 -20.58 -33.19
N ALA A 343 5.97 -20.63 -33.75
CA ALA A 343 6.40 -21.73 -34.60
C ALA A 343 6.48 -23.05 -33.82
N ASN A 344 7.04 -23.03 -32.61
CA ASN A 344 7.16 -24.23 -31.77
C ASN A 344 5.83 -24.76 -31.23
N ASP A 345 4.85 -23.88 -30.94
CA ASP A 345 3.48 -24.31 -30.59
C ASP A 345 2.79 -25.09 -31.75
N SER A 346 3.30 -24.96 -32.99
CA SER A 346 2.82 -25.69 -34.18
C SER A 346 3.61 -26.95 -34.53
N SER A 347 4.81 -27.15 -33.96
CA SER A 347 5.65 -28.33 -34.17
C SER A 347 5.87 -29.09 -32.86
N SER A 348 5.11 -30.16 -32.66
CA SER A 348 5.20 -31.05 -31.50
C SER A 348 6.48 -31.91 -31.51
N GLN A 349 7.63 -31.29 -31.22
CA GLN A 349 8.88 -32.00 -30.88
C GLN A 349 9.79 -31.10 -30.01
N GLU A 350 9.56 -31.14 -28.69
CA GLU A 350 10.46 -30.52 -27.70
C GLU A 350 11.78 -31.31 -27.61
N LEU A 351 12.89 -30.70 -28.03
CA LEU A 351 14.23 -31.17 -27.69
C LEU A 351 15.15 -29.96 -27.48
N LEU A 352 15.25 -29.47 -26.24
CA LEU A 352 16.26 -28.46 -25.87
C LEU A 352 16.94 -28.85 -24.55
N THR A 353 18.26 -28.98 -24.63
CA THR A 353 19.17 -29.42 -23.57
C THR A 353 19.46 -28.31 -22.57
N SER A 354 19.25 -28.59 -21.28
CA SER A 354 19.72 -27.76 -20.16
C SER A 354 21.25 -27.65 -20.18
N ILE A 355 21.77 -26.45 -19.93
CA ILE A 355 23.22 -26.20 -19.91
C ILE A 355 23.80 -26.73 -18.59
N THR A 356 24.61 -27.78 -18.66
CA THR A 356 25.51 -28.20 -17.58
C THR A 356 26.86 -27.51 -17.78
N LEU A 357 27.38 -26.82 -16.76
CA LEU A 357 28.76 -26.29 -16.76
C LEU A 357 29.74 -27.47 -16.82
N LYS A 358 30.36 -27.72 -17.97
CA LYS A 358 31.34 -28.79 -18.14
C LYS A 358 32.77 -28.23 -18.21
N THR A 359 33.64 -28.80 -17.38
CA THR A 359 35.09 -28.86 -17.61
C THR A 359 35.38 -30.14 -18.41
N GLY A 360 36.31 -30.08 -19.36
CA GLY A 360 36.40 -31.00 -20.51
C GLY A 360 36.39 -32.52 -20.25
N GLY A 361 35.83 -33.26 -21.21
CA GLY A 361 35.85 -34.72 -21.27
C GLY A 361 34.76 -35.27 -22.22
N SER A 362 35.18 -35.97 -23.29
CA SER A 362 34.35 -36.54 -24.36
C SER A 362 33.79 -37.92 -23.99
N TYR A 363 32.48 -38.18 -24.13
CA TYR A 363 31.91 -39.48 -24.55
C TYR A 363 30.38 -39.45 -24.80
N ASN A 364 29.93 -40.53 -25.46
CA ASN A 364 28.78 -40.74 -26.34
C ASN A 364 27.34 -40.58 -25.79
N SER A 365 26.47 -40.20 -26.74
CA SER A 365 25.02 -40.27 -26.75
C SER A 365 24.49 -41.70 -26.63
N LYS A 366 23.59 -41.94 -25.66
CA LYS A 366 22.35 -42.75 -25.74
C LYS A 366 21.73 -42.87 -24.34
N ASN A 367 20.49 -42.36 -24.22
CA ASN A 367 19.43 -42.62 -23.22
C ASN A 367 18.77 -41.30 -22.79
N SER A 368 17.80 -40.85 -23.58
CA SER A 368 16.84 -39.82 -23.20
C SER A 368 15.54 -40.51 -22.80
N THR A 369 15.21 -40.46 -21.52
CA THR A 369 13.91 -40.88 -21.00
C THR A 369 12.95 -39.70 -21.13
N GLN A 370 11.90 -39.88 -21.93
CA GLN A 370 10.81 -38.92 -22.11
C GLN A 370 9.98 -38.81 -20.82
N ILE A 371 9.65 -37.59 -20.40
CA ILE A 371 8.63 -37.31 -19.39
C ILE A 371 7.44 -36.65 -20.11
N PRO A 372 6.20 -37.16 -19.96
CA PRO A 372 5.04 -36.57 -20.62
C PRO A 372 4.58 -35.29 -19.89
N PHE A 373 4.29 -34.26 -20.68
CA PHE A 373 3.73 -32.98 -20.26
C PHE A 373 2.29 -33.19 -19.77
N VAL A 374 2.01 -32.90 -18.49
CA VAL A 374 0.64 -32.84 -17.96
C VAL A 374 0.12 -31.43 -18.17
N ASN A 375 -0.95 -31.32 -18.95
CA ASN A 375 -1.69 -30.10 -19.22
C ASN A 375 -2.58 -29.76 -18.01
N PRO A 376 -2.43 -28.62 -17.30
CA PRO A 376 -3.42 -28.16 -16.36
C PRO A 376 -4.37 -27.18 -17.05
N ASN A 377 -5.63 -27.61 -17.18
CA ASN A 377 -6.74 -26.73 -17.49
C ASN A 377 -6.79 -25.53 -16.55
N SER A 378 -7.12 -24.39 -17.16
CA SER A 378 -7.63 -23.14 -16.58
C SER A 378 -8.01 -23.21 -15.09
N SER A 379 -7.17 -22.65 -14.23
CA SER A 379 -7.54 -22.31 -12.85
C SER A 379 -7.32 -20.81 -12.61
N ASN A 380 -8.44 -20.09 -12.62
CA ASN A 380 -8.74 -18.85 -11.91
C ASN A 380 -7.55 -18.06 -11.34
N VAL A 381 -6.92 -17.22 -12.16
CA VAL A 381 -6.07 -16.12 -11.66
C VAL A 381 -6.93 -14.86 -11.62
N THR A 382 -7.44 -14.55 -10.44
CA THR A 382 -8.11 -13.29 -10.11
C THR A 382 -7.10 -12.14 -10.14
N GLY A 383 -6.81 -11.64 -11.35
CA GLY A 383 -6.04 -10.42 -11.57
C GLY A 383 -6.09 -10.04 -13.04
N ARG A 384 -6.43 -8.77 -13.36
CA ARG A 384 -6.44 -8.30 -14.75
C ARG A 384 -5.12 -8.64 -15.43
N GLU A 385 -5.18 -9.41 -16.51
CA GLU A 385 -4.01 -9.63 -17.37
C GLU A 385 -3.51 -8.28 -17.88
N GLN A 386 -2.20 -8.07 -17.77
CA GLN A 386 -1.56 -6.85 -18.19
C GLN A 386 -1.31 -6.87 -19.71
N PRO A 387 -1.50 -5.73 -20.40
CA PRO A 387 -1.51 -5.67 -21.85
C PRO A 387 -0.12 -5.90 -22.46
N GLU A 388 -0.13 -6.54 -23.63
CA GLU A 388 1.03 -6.65 -24.52
C GLU A 388 1.39 -5.28 -25.12
N CYS A 389 2.69 -5.03 -25.30
CA CYS A 389 3.19 -3.84 -25.97
C CYS A 389 2.91 -3.94 -27.48
N LYS A 390 2.34 -2.89 -28.07
CA LYS A 390 1.97 -2.88 -29.51
C LYS A 390 3.07 -2.38 -30.44
N GLY A 391 4.24 -2.03 -29.89
CA GLY A 391 5.35 -1.46 -30.65
C GLY A 391 5.29 0.07 -30.81
N ASP A 392 4.39 0.76 -30.08
CA ASP A 392 4.37 2.22 -30.06
C ASP A 392 5.71 2.76 -29.50
N LYS A 393 6.33 3.72 -30.20
CA LYS A 393 7.69 4.20 -29.87
C LYS A 393 7.85 4.64 -28.40
N VAL A 394 6.86 5.36 -27.87
CA VAL A 394 6.85 5.82 -26.47
C VAL A 394 6.71 4.64 -25.50
N ASP A 395 5.80 3.70 -25.81
CA ASP A 395 5.54 2.54 -24.95
C ASP A 395 6.77 1.62 -24.86
N VAL A 396 7.40 1.33 -26.00
CA VAL A 396 8.64 0.53 -26.06
C VAL A 396 9.74 1.19 -25.24
N LEU A 397 9.97 2.50 -25.41
CA LEU A 397 11.00 3.24 -24.68
C LEU A 397 10.75 3.26 -23.17
N VAL A 398 9.52 3.55 -22.74
CA VAL A 398 9.18 3.60 -21.31
C VAL A 398 9.30 2.24 -20.65
N ARG A 399 8.77 1.18 -21.29
CA ARG A 399 8.85 -0.20 -20.76
C ARG A 399 10.29 -0.70 -20.69
N LEU A 400 11.08 -0.49 -21.76
CA LEU A 400 12.48 -0.89 -21.80
C LEU A 400 13.34 -0.09 -20.82
N GLY A 401 13.09 1.22 -20.74
CA GLY A 401 13.72 2.13 -19.79
C GLY A 401 13.47 1.70 -18.35
N LEU A 402 12.24 1.34 -18.00
CA LEU A 402 11.90 0.87 -16.66
C LEU A 402 12.59 -0.45 -16.35
N LEU A 403 12.57 -1.38 -17.30
CA LEU A 403 13.23 -2.66 -17.15
C LEU A 403 14.74 -2.50 -16.91
N LYS A 404 15.43 -1.68 -17.73
CA LYS A 404 16.87 -1.44 -17.55
C LYS A 404 17.17 -0.71 -16.24
N LEU A 405 16.29 0.22 -15.81
CA LEU A 405 16.43 0.94 -14.55
C LEU A 405 16.41 -0.02 -13.34
N VAL A 406 15.44 -0.94 -13.28
CA VAL A 406 15.34 -1.89 -12.15
C VAL A 406 16.27 -3.08 -12.26
N SER A 407 16.85 -3.34 -13.44
CA SER A 407 17.82 -4.42 -13.65
C SER A 407 19.26 -4.01 -13.30
N GLY A 408 19.47 -2.76 -12.89
CA GLY A 408 20.78 -2.26 -12.45
C GLY A 408 21.29 -3.01 -11.21
N VAL A 409 22.60 -3.21 -11.14
CA VAL A 409 23.28 -3.86 -10.00
C VAL A 409 23.37 -2.91 -8.80
N SER A 410 23.47 -1.60 -9.05
CA SER A 410 23.44 -0.58 -8.01
C SER A 410 22.01 -0.28 -7.57
N GLY A 411 21.79 -0.20 -6.25
CA GLY A 411 20.48 0.12 -5.69
C GLY A 411 19.97 1.49 -6.17
N LEU A 412 18.71 1.54 -6.58
CA LEU A 412 18.07 2.74 -7.10
C LEU A 412 18.01 3.84 -6.05
N THR A 413 18.70 4.96 -6.25
CA THR A 413 18.63 6.13 -5.36
C THR A 413 17.59 7.13 -5.86
N PRO A 414 17.01 7.97 -4.97
CA PRO A 414 16.08 9.02 -5.39
C PRO A 414 16.70 9.97 -6.43
N ASP A 415 18.00 10.26 -6.31
CA ASP A 415 18.71 11.19 -7.20
C ASP A 415 18.91 10.66 -8.62
N ALA A 416 18.87 9.34 -8.81
CA ALA A 416 19.05 8.69 -10.11
C ALA A 416 17.71 8.38 -10.82
N LEU A 417 16.58 8.65 -10.16
CA LEU A 417 15.26 8.30 -10.64
C LEU A 417 14.73 9.40 -11.58
N PRO A 418 14.09 9.06 -12.72
CA PRO A 418 13.44 10.05 -13.57
C PRO A 418 12.33 10.80 -12.82
N GLU A 419 12.15 12.08 -13.13
CA GLU A 419 11.13 12.94 -12.51
C GLU A 419 9.71 12.35 -12.66
N THR A 420 9.44 11.70 -13.80
CA THR A 420 8.16 11.04 -14.09
C THR A 420 7.88 9.79 -13.24
N PHE A 421 8.85 9.30 -12.48
CA PHE A 421 8.70 8.13 -11.63
C PHE A 421 8.90 8.41 -10.14
N MET A 422 9.05 9.68 -9.71
CA MET A 422 9.24 10.06 -8.30
C MET A 422 8.23 9.43 -7.34
N LEU A 423 6.95 9.38 -7.73
CA LEU A 423 5.88 8.77 -6.91
C LEU A 423 5.99 7.24 -6.80
N ASN A 424 6.84 6.62 -7.62
CA ASN A 424 6.94 5.18 -7.79
C ASN A 424 8.28 4.62 -7.26
N PHE A 425 9.10 5.43 -6.58
CA PHE A 425 10.43 5.05 -6.08
C PHE A 425 10.40 3.74 -5.28
N SER A 426 9.61 3.67 -4.21
CA SER A 426 9.55 2.50 -3.32
C SER A 426 9.12 1.24 -4.07
N ARG A 427 8.20 1.38 -5.03
CA ARG A 427 7.71 0.26 -5.85
C ARG A 427 8.79 -0.25 -6.80
N LEU A 428 9.48 0.65 -7.49
CA LEU A 428 10.57 0.28 -8.39
C LEU A 428 11.75 -0.33 -7.63
N ARG A 429 12.05 0.18 -6.44
CA ARG A 429 13.05 -0.40 -5.54
C ARG A 429 12.64 -1.79 -5.05
N GLY A 430 11.36 -2.01 -4.75
CA GLY A 430 10.81 -3.34 -4.46
C GLY A 430 11.04 -4.33 -5.61
N VAL A 431 10.71 -3.94 -6.85
CA VAL A 431 10.95 -4.79 -8.03
C VAL A 431 12.45 -5.07 -8.24
N GLN A 432 13.32 -4.08 -8.07
CA GLN A 432 14.76 -4.28 -8.16
C GLN A 432 15.25 -5.28 -7.12
N ALA A 433 14.80 -5.17 -5.86
CA ALA A 433 15.15 -6.12 -4.80
C ALA A 433 14.72 -7.55 -5.18
N GLU A 434 13.52 -7.71 -5.74
CA GLU A 434 13.03 -9.00 -6.21
C GLU A 434 13.83 -9.56 -7.38
N ILE A 435 14.25 -8.73 -8.35
CA ILE A 435 15.17 -9.16 -9.43
C ILE A 435 16.48 -9.69 -8.83
N GLN A 436 17.07 -8.98 -7.86
CA GLN A 436 18.31 -9.42 -7.22
C GLN A 436 18.11 -10.74 -6.45
N LYS A 437 17.01 -10.89 -5.71
CA LYS A 437 16.66 -12.16 -5.05
C LYS A 437 16.53 -13.30 -6.05
N ILE A 438 15.86 -13.08 -7.19
CA ILE A 438 15.70 -14.08 -8.25
C ILE A 438 17.06 -14.49 -8.83
N ILE A 439 17.99 -13.55 -9.03
CA ILE A 439 19.36 -13.84 -9.48
C ILE A 439 20.11 -14.70 -8.45
N VAL A 440 20.03 -14.35 -7.17
CA VAL A 440 20.65 -15.09 -6.07
C VAL A 440 20.09 -16.51 -5.99
N ILE A 441 18.76 -16.67 -5.97
CA ILE A 441 18.09 -17.98 -5.93
C ILE A 441 18.47 -18.82 -7.15
N SER A 442 18.45 -18.23 -8.35
CA SER A 442 18.81 -18.93 -9.60
C SER A 442 20.26 -19.42 -9.58
N THR A 443 21.19 -18.59 -9.08
CA THR A 443 22.61 -18.93 -8.96
C THR A 443 22.82 -20.04 -7.92
N SER A 444 22.12 -19.96 -6.78
CA SER A 444 22.11 -20.99 -5.74
C SER A 444 21.59 -22.32 -6.24
N ILE A 445 20.48 -22.33 -6.98
CA ILE A 445 19.92 -23.55 -7.59
C ILE A 445 20.88 -24.16 -8.59
N LEU A 446 21.54 -23.35 -9.43
CA LEU A 446 22.53 -23.85 -10.40
C LEU A 446 23.70 -24.55 -9.71
N ILE A 447 24.27 -23.94 -8.68
CA ILE A 447 25.37 -24.53 -7.91
C ILE A 447 24.90 -25.78 -7.16
N PHE A 448 23.71 -25.73 -6.56
CA PHE A 448 23.15 -26.88 -5.85
C PHE A 448 22.90 -28.06 -6.79
N ARG A 449 22.33 -27.81 -7.98
CA ARG A 449 22.13 -28.82 -9.03
C ARG A 449 23.47 -29.39 -9.51
N GLN A 450 24.51 -28.57 -9.62
CA GLN A 450 25.86 -29.05 -9.97
C GLN A 450 26.42 -30.01 -8.90
N ILE A 451 26.20 -29.72 -7.62
CA ILE A 451 26.63 -30.60 -6.52
C ILE A 451 25.81 -31.89 -6.50
N LEU A 452 24.48 -31.83 -6.60
CA LEU A 452 23.63 -33.02 -6.66
C LEU A 452 23.93 -33.92 -7.87
N SER A 453 24.29 -33.33 -9.01
CA SER A 453 24.68 -34.07 -10.22
C SER A 453 25.99 -34.83 -10.03
N SER A 454 26.88 -34.36 -9.15
CA SER A 454 28.11 -35.10 -8.80
C SER A 454 27.84 -36.31 -7.88
N GLU A 455 26.68 -36.35 -7.23
CA GLU A 455 26.30 -37.35 -6.21
C GLU A 455 25.26 -38.38 -6.70
N GLN A 456 24.79 -38.29 -7.96
CA GLN A 456 23.78 -39.21 -8.55
C GLN A 456 22.46 -39.33 -7.75
N ALA A 457 21.94 -38.21 -7.25
CA ALA A 457 20.68 -38.18 -6.49
C ALA A 457 19.44 -38.50 -7.39
N SER A 458 18.57 -39.41 -6.93
CA SER A 458 17.40 -39.91 -7.69
C SER A 458 16.16 -38.99 -7.67
N ASP A 459 16.10 -38.01 -6.76
CA ASP A 459 14.93 -37.13 -6.56
C ASP A 459 15.30 -35.62 -6.70
N MET A 460 16.19 -35.32 -7.66
CA MET A 460 16.82 -34.01 -7.84
C MET A 460 15.82 -32.85 -7.99
N GLU A 461 14.75 -33.02 -8.75
CA GLU A 461 13.81 -31.93 -9.06
C GLU A 461 12.94 -31.55 -7.84
N ARG A 462 12.52 -32.54 -7.04
CA ARG A 462 11.79 -32.29 -5.80
C ARG A 462 12.65 -31.54 -4.79
N THR A 463 13.91 -31.95 -4.61
CA THR A 463 14.84 -31.29 -3.69
C THR A 463 15.15 -29.86 -4.13
N ILE A 464 15.29 -29.60 -5.44
CA ILE A 464 15.48 -28.26 -5.99
C ILE A 464 14.25 -27.38 -5.78
N SER A 465 13.04 -27.92 -5.97
CA SER A 465 11.80 -27.18 -5.72
C SER A 465 11.69 -26.76 -4.25
N ASN A 466 11.93 -27.68 -3.31
CA ASN A 466 11.92 -27.38 -1.87
C ASN A 466 13.00 -26.34 -1.50
N CYS A 467 14.19 -26.44 -2.10
CA CYS A 467 15.27 -25.45 -1.95
C CYS A 467 14.87 -24.06 -2.46
N THR A 468 14.17 -23.99 -3.58
CA THR A 468 13.66 -22.73 -4.14
C THR A 468 12.69 -22.04 -3.18
N GLU A 469 11.79 -22.81 -2.56
CA GLU A 469 10.78 -22.31 -1.62
C GLU A 469 11.43 -21.82 -0.32
N GLN A 470 12.30 -22.63 0.30
CA GLN A 470 12.99 -22.25 1.54
C GLN A 470 13.94 -21.05 1.35
N LEU A 471 14.67 -20.98 0.24
CA LEU A 471 15.49 -19.80 -0.07
C LEU A 471 14.63 -18.55 -0.30
N SER A 472 13.45 -18.72 -0.92
CA SER A 472 12.53 -17.60 -1.11
C SER A 472 12.01 -17.06 0.22
N GLU A 473 11.68 -17.94 1.15
CA GLU A 473 11.25 -17.56 2.50
C GLU A 473 12.39 -16.91 3.30
N PHE A 474 13.58 -17.51 3.32
CA PHE A 474 14.76 -16.97 4.01
C PHE A 474 15.10 -15.55 3.53
N LEU A 475 15.17 -15.33 2.21
CA LEU A 475 15.49 -14.01 1.63
C LEU A 475 14.36 -12.97 1.77
N ASN A 476 13.16 -13.39 2.19
CA ASN A 476 12.07 -12.46 2.50
C ASN A 476 12.06 -12.05 3.97
N CYS A 477 12.61 -12.88 4.86
CA CYS A 477 12.61 -12.64 6.31
C CYS A 477 13.90 -12.00 6.83
N VAL A 478 15.03 -12.14 6.13
CA VAL A 478 16.35 -11.67 6.58
C VAL A 478 16.83 -10.50 5.71
N GLU A 479 16.99 -9.32 6.31
CA GLU A 479 17.42 -8.09 5.61
C GLU A 479 18.88 -8.17 5.14
N ASP A 480 19.78 -8.70 5.98
CA ASP A 480 21.22 -8.85 5.71
C ASP A 480 21.62 -10.32 5.51
N ALA A 481 20.98 -10.98 4.55
CA ALA A 481 21.27 -12.38 4.24
C ALA A 481 22.71 -12.55 3.71
N ASP A 482 23.54 -13.26 4.46
CA ASP A 482 24.90 -13.58 4.08
C ASP A 482 25.00 -14.90 3.30
N ILE A 483 26.17 -15.14 2.70
CA ILE A 483 26.42 -16.35 1.91
C ILE A 483 26.34 -17.59 2.81
N GLU A 484 26.72 -17.49 4.08
CA GLU A 484 26.67 -18.61 5.02
C GLU A 484 25.22 -19.06 5.29
N GLY A 485 24.32 -18.13 5.59
CA GLY A 485 22.90 -18.39 5.81
C GLY A 485 22.17 -18.94 4.59
N ILE A 486 22.53 -18.46 3.38
CA ILE A 486 22.03 -19.02 2.11
C ILE A 486 22.47 -20.49 1.99
N VAL A 487 23.76 -20.79 2.22
CA VAL A 487 24.28 -22.16 2.12
C VAL A 487 23.65 -23.08 3.16
N ASP A 488 23.45 -22.61 4.38
CA ASP A 488 22.83 -23.37 5.46
C ASP A 488 21.38 -23.73 5.15
N THR A 489 20.65 -22.81 4.53
CA THR A 489 19.28 -23.05 4.06
C THR A 489 19.25 -24.13 2.97
N ILE A 490 20.16 -24.07 2.00
CA ILE A 490 20.28 -25.08 0.93
C ILE A 490 20.60 -26.46 1.53
N ILE A 491 21.55 -26.53 2.45
CA ILE A 491 21.94 -27.80 3.07
C ILE A 491 20.83 -28.37 3.95
N GLY A 492 20.09 -27.50 4.65
CA GLY A 492 18.90 -27.87 5.44
C GLY A 492 17.85 -28.64 4.62
N THR A 493 17.64 -28.27 3.35
CA THR A 493 16.68 -28.97 2.47
C THR A 493 17.06 -30.39 2.08
N SER A 494 18.36 -30.73 2.10
CA SER A 494 18.86 -32.03 1.70
C SER A 494 18.66 -33.11 2.77
N ARG A 495 18.25 -32.75 3.98
CA ARG A 495 18.29 -33.62 5.18
C ARG A 495 17.06 -34.52 5.36
N HIS A 496 16.12 -34.54 4.43
CA HIS A 496 14.82 -35.22 4.62
C HIS A 496 14.82 -36.74 4.30
N GLY A 497 15.97 -37.39 4.22
CA GLY A 497 16.04 -38.83 3.96
C GLY A 497 17.39 -39.47 4.25
N ASP A 498 17.45 -40.19 5.37
CA ASP A 498 18.38 -41.26 5.72
C ASP A 498 19.83 -40.93 6.15
N LYS A 499 20.20 -41.61 7.25
CA LYS A 499 21.49 -41.87 7.93
C LYS A 499 22.66 -40.89 7.81
N VAL A 500 23.06 -40.39 8.99
CA VAL A 500 24.44 -40.04 9.41
C VAL A 500 25.38 -39.72 8.25
N THR A 501 25.17 -38.55 7.64
CA THR A 501 26.21 -37.92 6.82
C THR A 501 27.37 -37.59 7.75
N ASP A 502 28.56 -38.12 7.47
CA ASP A 502 29.81 -37.77 8.13
C ASP A 502 29.94 -36.24 8.21
N ASP A 503 29.99 -35.71 9.44
CA ASP A 503 29.99 -34.27 9.74
C ASP A 503 31.07 -33.52 8.93
N LYS A 504 32.17 -34.22 8.64
CA LYS A 504 33.27 -33.72 7.79
C LYS A 504 32.88 -33.53 6.32
N ASN A 505 32.11 -34.45 5.75
CA ASN A 505 31.68 -34.36 4.35
C ASN A 505 30.66 -33.23 4.16
N LEU A 506 29.76 -33.06 5.15
CA LEU A 506 28.82 -31.94 5.19
C LEU A 506 29.54 -30.59 5.24
N GLN A 507 30.57 -30.46 6.08
CA GLN A 507 31.35 -29.24 6.20
C GLN A 507 32.18 -28.93 4.93
N LEU A 508 32.69 -29.96 4.25
CA LEU A 508 33.32 -29.81 2.94
C LEU A 508 32.34 -29.31 1.88
N ARG A 509 31.10 -29.84 1.87
CA ARG A 509 30.02 -29.38 0.97
C ARG A 509 29.65 -27.92 1.24
N LYS A 510 29.48 -27.55 2.52
CA LYS A 510 29.20 -26.16 2.96
C LYS A 510 30.29 -25.20 2.48
N SER A 511 31.55 -25.51 2.75
CA SER A 511 32.68 -24.66 2.35
C SER A 511 32.89 -24.59 0.83
N MET A 512 32.62 -25.67 0.09
CA MET A 512 32.66 -25.67 -1.37
C MET A 512 31.56 -24.78 -1.95
N MET A 513 30.33 -24.94 -1.48
CA MET A 513 29.18 -24.16 -1.95
C MET A 513 29.34 -22.67 -1.64
N ALA A 514 29.77 -22.31 -0.42
CA ALA A 514 30.02 -20.92 -0.04
C ALA A 514 31.06 -20.26 -0.96
N ARG A 515 32.17 -20.94 -1.26
CA ARG A 515 33.18 -20.42 -2.20
C ARG A 515 32.66 -20.29 -3.62
N MET A 516 31.87 -21.26 -4.10
CA MET A 516 31.27 -21.21 -5.43
C MET A 516 30.26 -20.07 -5.54
N LEU A 517 29.42 -19.87 -4.53
CA LEU A 517 28.46 -18.76 -4.47
C LEU A 517 29.16 -17.41 -4.40
N ALA A 518 30.12 -17.25 -3.49
CA ALA A 518 30.89 -16.02 -3.34
C ALA A 518 31.60 -15.60 -4.63
N LYS A 519 32.03 -16.57 -5.45
CA LYS A 519 32.62 -16.30 -6.76
C LYS A 519 31.54 -16.02 -7.82
N SER A 520 30.50 -16.84 -7.88
CA SER A 520 29.47 -16.78 -8.93
C SER A 520 28.51 -15.59 -8.79
N LEU A 521 28.50 -14.91 -7.64
CA LEU A 521 27.72 -13.69 -7.40
C LEU A 521 28.52 -12.40 -7.66
N GLN A 522 29.81 -12.51 -8.04
CA GLN A 522 30.60 -11.34 -8.43
C GLN A 522 30.16 -10.84 -9.80
N ALA A 523 30.05 -9.52 -9.98
CA ALA A 523 29.55 -8.90 -11.21
C ALA A 523 30.35 -9.31 -12.47
N GLU A 524 31.64 -9.60 -12.32
CA GLU A 524 32.50 -10.01 -13.44
C GLU A 524 32.44 -11.50 -13.79
N ASP A 525 31.81 -12.32 -12.94
CA ASP A 525 31.75 -13.76 -13.14
C ASP A 525 30.82 -14.13 -14.33
N PRO A 526 31.24 -15.04 -15.21
CA PRO A 526 30.43 -15.45 -16.36
C PRO A 526 29.12 -16.15 -15.97
N VAL A 527 29.05 -16.80 -14.79
CA VAL A 527 27.80 -17.36 -14.25
C VAL A 527 26.85 -16.23 -13.90
N PHE A 528 27.31 -15.22 -13.17
CA PHE A 528 26.51 -14.04 -12.85
C PHE A 528 25.96 -13.37 -14.11
N LYS A 529 26.82 -13.10 -15.10
CA LYS A 529 26.43 -12.46 -16.38
C LYS A 529 25.38 -13.27 -17.15
N LYS A 530 25.49 -14.60 -17.15
CA LYS A 530 24.51 -15.48 -17.82
C LYS A 530 23.18 -15.54 -17.07
N VAL A 531 23.20 -15.66 -15.74
CA VAL A 531 21.99 -15.73 -14.92
C VAL A 531 21.26 -14.39 -14.93
N SER A 532 21.97 -13.29 -14.71
CA SER A 532 21.40 -11.94 -14.77
C SER A 532 20.79 -11.64 -16.15
N LEU A 533 21.45 -12.03 -17.24
CA LEU A 533 20.89 -11.90 -18.59
C LEU A 533 19.63 -12.76 -18.77
N ALA A 534 19.63 -14.01 -18.29
CA ALA A 534 18.44 -14.86 -18.38
C ALA A 534 17.26 -14.29 -17.60
N VAL A 535 17.50 -13.77 -16.39
CA VAL A 535 16.47 -13.10 -15.58
C VAL A 535 15.99 -11.83 -16.29
N TYR A 536 16.89 -10.99 -16.79
CA TYR A 536 16.57 -9.79 -17.58
C TYR A 536 15.66 -10.12 -18.77
N LEU A 537 16.03 -11.12 -19.58
CA LEU A 537 15.27 -11.55 -20.74
C LEU A 537 13.92 -12.15 -20.35
N ALA A 538 13.82 -12.82 -19.20
CA ALA A 538 12.55 -13.33 -18.69
C ALA A 538 11.60 -12.18 -18.31
N PHE A 539 12.11 -11.16 -17.61
CA PHE A 539 11.34 -9.94 -17.35
C PHE A 539 10.98 -9.21 -18.65
N ARG A 540 11.90 -9.08 -19.62
CA ARG A 540 11.64 -8.50 -20.95
C ARG A 540 10.48 -9.22 -21.67
N GLY A 541 10.45 -10.55 -21.58
CA GLY A 541 9.39 -11.38 -22.14
C GLY A 541 8.00 -11.00 -21.61
N VAL A 542 7.86 -10.74 -20.30
CA VAL A 542 6.58 -10.35 -19.68
C VAL A 542 6.30 -8.85 -19.85
N VAL A 543 7.31 -7.99 -19.73
CA VAL A 543 7.17 -6.54 -19.85
C VAL A 543 6.67 -6.15 -21.24
N PHE A 544 7.15 -6.80 -22.30
CA PHE A 544 6.65 -6.59 -23.66
C PHE A 544 5.50 -7.53 -24.03
N GLY A 545 5.58 -8.81 -23.71
CA GLY A 545 4.59 -9.83 -24.08
C GLY A 545 3.38 -9.92 -23.17
N GLY A 546 3.19 -8.96 -22.26
CA GLY A 546 2.10 -8.93 -21.29
C GLY A 546 2.21 -10.04 -20.23
N SER A 547 1.29 -10.02 -19.26
CA SER A 547 1.27 -11.02 -18.18
C SER A 547 0.42 -12.27 -18.49
N GLY A 548 -0.07 -12.37 -19.72
CA GLY A 548 -0.86 -13.50 -20.21
C GLY A 548 0.01 -14.71 -20.53
N THR A 549 -0.49 -15.57 -21.40
CA THR A 549 0.17 -16.83 -21.78
C THR A 549 1.47 -16.62 -22.55
N HIS A 550 1.53 -15.65 -23.49
CA HIS A 550 2.71 -15.40 -24.32
C HIS A 550 3.92 -14.94 -23.48
N GLY A 551 3.79 -13.85 -22.72
CA GLY A 551 4.88 -13.36 -21.88
C GLY A 551 5.33 -14.37 -20.83
N ARG A 552 4.40 -15.13 -20.24
CA ARG A 552 4.73 -16.23 -19.31
C ARG A 552 5.55 -17.33 -19.96
N LYS A 553 5.12 -17.84 -21.13
CA LYS A 553 5.86 -18.88 -21.87
C LYS A 553 7.26 -18.42 -22.26
N LEU A 554 7.41 -17.15 -22.67
CA LEU A 554 8.72 -16.56 -22.98
C LEU A 554 9.63 -16.53 -21.75
N ALA A 555 9.11 -16.06 -20.61
CA ALA A 555 9.85 -16.03 -19.36
C ALA A 555 10.30 -17.43 -18.92
N GLU A 556 9.37 -18.39 -18.95
CA GLU A 556 9.65 -19.78 -18.57
C GLU A 556 10.72 -20.41 -19.45
N THR A 557 10.63 -20.22 -20.78
CA THR A 557 11.59 -20.77 -21.75
C THR A 557 13.01 -20.28 -21.47
N VAL A 558 13.17 -19.01 -21.10
CA VAL A 558 14.48 -18.43 -20.79
C VAL A 558 14.99 -18.90 -19.43
N LEU A 559 14.14 -18.87 -18.38
CA LEU A 559 14.53 -19.29 -17.03
C LEU A 559 14.87 -20.79 -16.98
N ARG A 560 14.21 -21.62 -17.79
CA ARG A 560 14.52 -23.05 -17.90
C ARG A 560 15.97 -23.29 -18.33
N ARG A 561 16.57 -22.41 -19.13
CA ARG A 561 17.99 -22.51 -19.56
C ARG A 561 18.97 -22.38 -18.40
N VAL A 562 18.58 -21.66 -17.34
CA VAL A 562 19.34 -21.52 -16.09
C VAL A 562 18.77 -22.38 -14.96
N GLY A 563 17.88 -23.33 -15.27
CA GLY A 563 17.30 -24.23 -14.28
C GLY A 563 16.34 -23.57 -13.28
N ALA A 564 15.87 -22.35 -13.54
CA ALA A 564 15.06 -21.55 -12.63
C ALA A 564 13.59 -21.43 -13.08
N ALA A 565 13.06 -22.41 -13.81
CA ALA A 565 11.70 -22.38 -14.35
C ALA A 565 10.63 -22.24 -13.25
N SER A 566 10.89 -22.74 -12.04
CA SER A 566 10.02 -22.58 -10.86
C SER A 566 9.82 -21.12 -10.44
N LEU A 567 10.72 -20.20 -10.81
CA LEU A 567 10.63 -18.78 -10.49
C LEU A 567 9.76 -17.99 -11.49
N THR A 568 9.17 -18.63 -12.50
CA THR A 568 8.38 -17.96 -13.54
C THR A 568 7.22 -17.17 -12.96
N GLU A 569 6.47 -17.72 -12.00
CA GLU A 569 5.35 -17.01 -11.37
C GLU A 569 5.81 -15.75 -10.63
N ARG A 570 6.97 -15.83 -9.95
CA ARG A 570 7.57 -14.69 -9.27
C ARG A 570 7.97 -13.61 -10.26
N VAL A 571 8.63 -13.97 -11.37
CA VAL A 571 8.96 -13.03 -12.45
C VAL A 571 7.70 -12.39 -13.05
N VAL A 572 6.67 -13.18 -13.34
CA VAL A 572 5.40 -12.65 -13.90
C VAL A 572 4.73 -11.68 -12.92
N LYS A 573 4.70 -12.01 -11.62
CA LYS A 573 4.14 -11.15 -10.58
C LYS A 573 4.85 -9.79 -10.52
N GLU A 574 6.17 -9.78 -10.48
CA GLU A 574 6.94 -8.53 -10.34
C GLU A 574 7.03 -7.75 -11.67
N ALA A 575 7.04 -8.43 -12.82
CA ALA A 575 6.97 -7.78 -14.11
C ALA A 575 5.61 -7.11 -14.36
N LYS A 576 4.50 -7.63 -13.82
CA LYS A 576 3.19 -6.94 -13.86
C LYS A 576 3.28 -5.55 -13.24
N VAL A 577 4.04 -5.40 -12.16
CA VAL A 577 4.25 -4.10 -11.50
C VAL A 577 4.89 -3.09 -12.45
N LEU A 578 5.90 -3.52 -13.21
CA LEU A 578 6.55 -2.68 -14.23
C LEU A 578 5.60 -2.32 -15.38
N VAL A 579 4.78 -3.27 -15.84
CA VAL A 579 3.80 -3.02 -16.91
C VAL A 579 2.74 -2.01 -16.47
N VAL A 580 2.23 -2.13 -15.25
CA VAL A 580 1.29 -1.16 -14.68
C VAL A 580 1.95 0.21 -14.54
N ALA A 581 3.17 0.27 -14.01
CA ALA A 581 3.92 1.53 -13.87
C ALA A 581 4.16 2.21 -15.23
N ALA A 582 4.53 1.45 -16.26
CA ALA A 582 4.67 1.96 -17.62
C ALA A 582 3.34 2.52 -18.14
N THR A 583 2.25 1.74 -17.99
CA THR A 583 0.92 2.11 -18.51
C THR A 583 0.38 3.37 -17.85
N VAL A 584 0.47 3.47 -16.51
CA VAL A 584 0.07 4.66 -15.76
C VAL A 584 0.95 5.85 -16.14
N SER A 585 2.27 5.65 -16.23
CA SER A 585 3.20 6.71 -16.60
C SER A 585 2.97 7.25 -18.00
N ILE A 586 2.65 6.39 -18.99
CA ILE A 586 2.28 6.83 -20.35
C ILE A 586 0.95 7.59 -20.32
N GLY A 587 -0.02 7.14 -19.51
CA GLY A 587 -1.30 7.83 -19.34
C GLY A 587 -1.17 9.22 -18.72
N VAL A 588 -0.25 9.41 -17.78
CA VAL A 588 -0.05 10.69 -17.07
C VAL A 588 0.96 11.59 -17.80
N HIS A 589 2.08 11.04 -18.26
CA HIS A 589 3.24 11.79 -18.76
C HIS A 589 3.44 11.67 -20.28
N GLY A 590 2.56 10.98 -21.00
CA GLY A 590 2.62 10.76 -22.45
C GLY A 590 2.94 12.00 -23.29
N PRO A 591 2.29 13.16 -23.06
CA PRO A 591 2.60 14.40 -23.78
C PRO A 591 4.05 14.89 -23.60
N TRP A 592 4.62 14.75 -22.39
CA TRP A 592 6.01 15.10 -22.12
C TRP A 592 6.96 14.12 -22.81
N TYR A 593 6.68 12.81 -22.74
CA TYR A 593 7.47 11.81 -23.46
C TYR A 593 7.48 12.05 -24.97
N ALA A 594 6.31 12.32 -25.57
CA ALA A 594 6.21 12.61 -26.99
C ALA A 594 7.03 13.84 -27.39
N THR A 595 7.04 14.87 -26.54
CA THR A 595 7.85 16.07 -26.76
C THR A 595 9.34 15.74 -26.66
N LEU A 596 9.78 15.09 -25.58
CA LEU A 596 11.19 14.69 -25.41
C LEU A 596 11.71 13.85 -26.59
N ILE A 597 10.89 12.89 -27.06
CA ILE A 597 11.23 12.00 -28.18
C ILE A 597 11.17 12.69 -29.55
N GLY A 598 10.35 13.73 -29.70
CA GLY A 598 10.10 14.40 -30.98
C GLY A 598 10.94 15.66 -31.22
N THR A 599 11.24 16.44 -30.18
CA THR A 599 11.89 17.75 -30.32
C THR A 599 13.31 17.81 -29.79
N CYS A 600 13.73 16.85 -28.96
CA CYS A 600 15.01 16.91 -28.25
C CYS A 600 16.01 15.84 -28.69
N ASP A 601 15.84 15.33 -29.92
CA ASP A 601 16.73 14.37 -30.63
C ASP A 601 17.38 13.35 -29.68
N LEU A 602 16.56 12.42 -29.17
CA LEU A 602 16.96 11.34 -28.27
C LEU A 602 17.73 10.19 -28.91
#